data_AF-A0A5B9D2U3-F1
#
_entry.id   AF-A0A5B9D2U3-F1
#
_cell.length_a   1.000
_cell.length_b   1.000
_cell.length_c   1.000
_cell.angle_alpha   90.00
_cell.angle_beta   90.00
_cell.angle_gamma   90.00
#
_symmetry.space_group_name_H-M   'P 1'
#
loop_
_entity.id
_entity.type
_entity.pdbx_description
1 polymer ?
#
loop_
_entity_poly.entity_id
_entity_poly.type
_entity_poly.pdbx_seq_one_letter_code
_entity_poly.pdbx_strand_id
1 'polypeptide(L)' 'MNKVIIIALLFCIGFAVAGCEKTYSVEDFKKDEKLMQEWGLKCENMEESSRDKSKNCRNVKQAYMEFLFGFH' A
#
# COMPACT_ATOMS: atom_id res chain seq x y z
N MET A 1 35.56 7.65 14.13
CA MET A 1 34.99 6.38 13.62
C MET A 1 33.63 5.99 14.23
N ASN A 2 33.01 6.77 15.14
CA ASN A 2 31.67 6.45 15.67
C ASN A 2 30.49 7.09 14.89
N LYS A 3 30.73 8.23 14.24
CA LYS A 3 29.69 9.03 13.57
C LYS A 3 29.08 8.34 12.34
N VAL A 4 29.89 7.57 11.61
CA VAL A 4 29.45 6.84 10.40
C VAL A 4 28.50 5.68 10.77
N ILE A 5 28.75 5.02 11.90
CA ILE A 5 27.93 3.89 12.38
C ILE A 5 26.54 4.39 12.80
N ILE A 6 26.45 5.54 13.47
CA ILE A 6 25.17 6.12 13.89
C ILE A 6 24.31 6.51 12.67
N ILE A 7 24.92 7.10 11.64
CA ILE A 7 24.20 7.47 10.40
C ILE A 7 23.71 6.20 9.68
N ALA A 8 24.52 5.14 9.61
CA ALA A 8 24.10 3.88 9.00
C ALA A 8 22.93 3.22 9.75
N LEU A 9 22.95 3.22 11.09
CA LEU A 9 21.86 2.67 11.91
C LEU A 9 20.55 3.44 11.73
N LEU A 10 20.60 4.77 11.66
CA LEU A 10 19.42 5.60 11.41
C LEU A 10 18.84 5.38 10.02
N PHE A 11 19.69 5.17 9.01
CA PHE A 11 19.25 4.83 7.65
C PHE A 11 18.56 3.45 7.58
N CYS A 12 19.05 2.45 8.31
CA CYS A 12 18.43 1.12 8.35
C CYS A 12 17.03 1.14 9.00
N ILE A 13 16.84 1.92 10.06
CA ILE A 13 15.53 2.07 10.71
C ILE A 13 14.55 2.81 9.78
N GLY A 14 15.02 3.85 9.07
CA GLY A 14 14.22 4.56 8.08
C GLY A 14 13.77 3.69 6.89
N PHE A 15 14.65 2.80 6.41
CA PHE A 15 14.31 1.84 5.35
C PHE A 15 13.35 0.74 5.81
N ALA A 16 13.46 0.28 7.07
CA ALA A 16 12.54 -0.72 7.63
C ALA A 16 11.09 -0.21 7.71
N VAL A 17 10.90 1.10 7.97
CA VAL A 17 9.58 1.73 8.02
C VAL A 17 9.04 2.02 6.61
N ALA A 18 9.91 2.36 5.65
CA ALA A 18 9.50 2.53 4.24
C ALA A 18 9.09 1.21 3.55
N GLY A 19 9.49 0.06 4.10
CA GLY A 19 9.20 -1.27 3.54
C GLY A 19 8.02 -2.02 4.16
N CYS A 20 7.51 -1.59 5.32
CA CYS A 20 6.37 -2.26 5.98
C CYS A 20 5.08 -1.49 5.73
N GLU A 21 4.70 -1.35 4.47
CA GLU A 21 3.38 -0.85 4.13
C GLU A 21 2.32 -1.82 4.65
N LYS A 22 1.40 -1.32 5.49
CA LYS A 22 0.31 -2.14 6.04
C LYS A 22 -0.44 -2.80 4.88
N THR A 23 -0.56 -4.12 4.92
CA THR A 23 -1.42 -4.84 3.98
C THR A 23 -2.87 -4.73 4.44
N TYR A 24 -3.74 -4.17 3.60
CA TYR A 24 -5.18 -4.06 3.82
C TYR A 24 -5.91 -5.20 3.10
N SER A 25 -6.93 -5.76 3.73
CA SER A 25 -7.82 -6.75 3.14
C SER A 25 -8.83 -6.11 2.18
N VAL A 26 -9.55 -6.92 1.39
CA VAL A 26 -10.64 -6.44 0.54
C VAL A 26 -11.76 -5.84 1.42
N GLU A 27 -12.02 -6.47 2.56
CA GLU A 27 -13.04 -6.05 3.51
C GLU A 27 -12.69 -4.72 4.20
N ASP A 28 -11.40 -4.46 4.46
CA ASP A 28 -10.95 -3.16 4.98
C ASP A 28 -11.30 -2.04 3.99
N PHE A 29 -11.05 -2.26 2.70
CA PHE A 29 -11.40 -1.30 1.66
C PHE A 29 -12.91 -1.14 1.49
N LYS A 30 -13.69 -2.23 1.55
CA LYS A 30 -15.16 -2.15 1.47
C LYS A 30 -15.79 -1.34 2.63
N LYS A 31 -15.17 -1.36 3.81
CA LYS A 31 -15.68 -0.70 5.01
C LYS A 31 -15.27 0.77 5.12
N ASP A 32 -14.23 1.19 4.39
CA ASP A 32 -13.66 2.54 4.45
C ASP A 32 -13.49 3.10 3.03
N GLU A 33 -14.48 3.87 2.59
CA GLU A 33 -14.48 4.51 1.27
C GLU A 33 -13.28 5.43 1.08
N LYS A 34 -12.87 6.15 2.13
CA LYS A 34 -11.73 7.07 2.05
C LYS A 34 -10.44 6.28 1.81
N LEU A 35 -10.25 5.19 2.55
CA LEU A 35 -9.11 4.28 2.35
C LEU A 35 -9.11 3.71 0.92
N MET A 36 -10.28 3.32 0.40
CA MET A 36 -10.42 2.83 -0.97
C MET A 36 -10.03 3.89 -2.02
N GLN A 37 -10.48 5.13 -1.85
CA GLN A 37 -10.15 6.23 -2.76
C GLN A 37 -8.66 6.60 -2.72
N GLU A 38 -8.08 6.73 -1.52
CA GLU A 38 -6.66 7.03 -1.34
C GLU A 38 -5.77 5.97 -2.01
N TRP A 39 -6.11 4.70 -1.81
CA TRP A 39 -5.38 3.60 -2.42
C TRP A 39 -5.63 3.46 -3.91
N GLY A 40 -6.85 3.72 -4.39
CA GLY A 40 -7.15 3.79 -5.82
C GLY A 40 -6.26 4.80 -6.53
N LEU A 41 -6.24 6.04 -6.04
CA LEU A 41 -5.38 7.11 -6.58
C LEU A 41 -3.90 6.77 -6.47
N LYS A 42 -3.46 6.23 -5.32
CA LYS A 42 -2.07 5.81 -5.15
C LYS A 42 -1.68 4.77 -6.19
N CYS A 43 -2.51 3.75 -6.39
CA CYS A 43 -2.26 2.68 -7.34
C CYS A 43 -2.28 3.18 -8.79
N GLU A 44 -3.15 4.12 -9.17
CA GLU A 44 -3.18 4.75 -10.50
C GLU A 44 -1.85 5.45 -10.84
N ASN A 45 -1.26 6.14 -9.86
CA ASN A 45 0.00 6.86 -10.01
C ASN A 45 1.25 5.96 -9.98
N MET A 46 1.11 4.66 -9.72
CA MET A 46 2.23 3.71 -9.78
C MET A 46 2.52 3.25 -11.21
N GLU A 47 3.78 2.95 -11.49
CA GLU A 47 4.14 2.16 -12.67
C GLU A 47 3.39 0.82 -12.67
N GLU A 48 2.97 0.37 -13.84
CA GLU A 48 2.16 -0.84 -14.01
C GLU A 48 2.82 -2.07 -13.36
N SER A 49 4.13 -2.24 -13.56
CA SER A 49 4.89 -3.35 -12.99
C SER A 49 4.93 -3.35 -11.45
N SER A 50 4.76 -2.18 -10.82
CA SER A 50 4.73 -2.02 -9.36
C SER A 50 3.31 -2.19 -8.81
N ARG A 51 2.31 -1.70 -9.55
CA ARG A 51 0.89 -1.86 -9.22
C ARG A 51 0.50 -3.32 -9.11
N ASP A 52 0.92 -4.16 -10.06
CA ASP A 52 0.61 -5.59 -10.07
C ASP A 52 1.31 -6.36 -8.95
N LYS A 53 2.47 -5.90 -8.49
CA LYS A 53 3.20 -6.50 -7.36
C LYS A 53 2.58 -6.11 -6.02
N SER A 54 2.00 -4.91 -5.91
CA SER A 54 1.36 -4.42 -4.69
C SER A 54 0.10 -5.22 -4.34
N LYS A 55 0.13 -5.87 -3.17
CA LYS A 55 -1.04 -6.62 -2.66
C LYS A 55 -2.23 -5.70 -2.39
N ASN A 56 -1.98 -4.50 -1.91
CA ASN A 56 -3.03 -3.51 -1.66
C ASN A 56 -3.66 -3.01 -2.96
N CYS A 57 -2.89 -2.84 -4.04
CA CYS A 57 -3.47 -2.48 -5.33
C CYS A 57 -4.37 -3.56 -5.91
N ARG A 58 -4.02 -4.84 -5.71
CA ARG A 58 -4.91 -5.96 -6.10
C ARG A 58 -6.18 -5.97 -5.26
N ASN A 59 -6.05 -5.79 -3.94
CA ASN A 59 -7.19 -5.83 -3.03
C ASN A 59 -8.14 -4.64 -3.20
N VAL A 60 -7.63 -3.41 -3.39
CA VAL A 60 -8.49 -2.23 -3.63
C VAL A 60 -9.20 -2.35 -4.98
N LYS A 61 -8.52 -2.86 -6.02
CA LYS A 61 -9.14 -3.14 -7.32
C LYS A 61 -10.26 -4.15 -7.18
N GLN A 62 -10.03 -5.24 -6.46
CA GLN A 62 -11.08 -6.24 -6.20
C GLN A 62 -12.26 -5.63 -5.43
N ALA A 63 -12.01 -4.89 -4.35
CA ALA A 63 -13.06 -4.24 -3.58
C ALA A 63 -13.91 -3.30 -4.45
N TYR A 64 -13.26 -2.53 -5.34
CA TYR A 64 -13.94 -1.63 -6.27
C TYR A 64 -14.82 -2.40 -7.28
N MET A 65 -14.31 -3.50 -7.85
CA MET A 65 -15.09 -4.34 -8.76
C MET A 65 -16.29 -4.97 -8.05
N GLU A 66 -16.11 -5.48 -6.84
CA GLU A 66 -17.20 -6.07 -6.05
C GLU A 66 -18.26 -5.02 -5.70
N PHE A 67 -17.85 -3.80 -5.36
CA PHE A 67 -18.76 -2.66 -5.14
C PHE A 67 -19.55 -2.31 -6.40
N LEU A 68 -18.88 -2.21 -7.56
CA LEU A 68 -19.52 -1.86 -8.83
C LEU A 68 -20.48 -2.93 -9.35
N PHE A 69 -20.15 -4.21 -9.18
CA PHE A 69 -20.93 -5.34 -9.71
C PHE A 69 -21.89 -5.95 -8.69
N GLY A 70 -21.98 -5.40 -7.48
CA GLY A 70 -22.94 -5.83 -6.46
C GLY A 70 -22.62 -7.18 -5.80
N PHE A 71 -21.35 -7.60 -5.81
CA PHE A 71 -20.89 -8.77 -5.04
C PHE A 71 -20.66 -8.35 -3.58
N HIS A 72 -21.75 -8.24 -2.82
CA HIS A 72 -21.71 -7.94 -1.38
C HIS A 72 -21.51 -9.20 -0.54
#